data_AF-A0A966KGS9-F1
#
_entry.id   AF-A0A966KGS9-F1
#
_cell.length_a   1.000
_cell.length_b   1.000
_cell.length_c   1.000
_cell.angle_alpha   90.00
_cell.angle_beta   90.00
_cell.angle_gamma   90.00
#
_symmetry.space_group_name_H-M   'P 1'
#
loop_
_entity.id
_entity.type
_entity.pdbx_description
1 polymer ?
#
loop_
_entity_poly.entity_id
_entity_poly.type
_entity_poly.pdbx_seq_one_letter_code
_entity_poly.pdbx_strand_id
1 'polypeptide(L)'
;MLVFATVSFLMFVTPGPGVLSLAGVGAAFGWRQGLLYMAGLFWGHVIVSVAVITGLAAILLAEPVVRIILLFLSAAYLGYLAFRIALAGSKISFIEMIKAPGFMTGMTLQ
;
A
#
# COMPACT_ATOMS: atom_id res chain seq x y z
N MET A 1 -2.14 15.81 21.98
CA MET A 1 -1.24 14.64 22.01
C MET A 1 -2.00 13.31 22.00
N LEU A 2 -3.11 13.17 22.74
CA LEU A 2 -3.91 11.93 22.76
C LEU A 2 -4.39 11.48 21.36
N VAL A 3 -4.95 12.38 20.53
CA VAL A 3 -5.43 12.02 19.18
C VAL A 3 -4.29 11.47 18.30
N PHE A 4 -3.14 12.16 18.29
CA PHE A 4 -1.97 11.72 17.55
C PHE A 4 -1.47 10.36 18.04
N ALA A 5 -1.43 10.14 19.36
CA ALA A 5 -1.03 8.87 19.94
C ALA A 5 -1.99 7.73 19.55
N THR A 6 -3.31 7.95 19.61
CA THR A 6 -4.32 6.97 19.21
C THR A 6 -4.21 6.62 17.73
N VAL A 7 -4.09 7.62 16.85
CA VAL A 7 -3.99 7.39 15.40
C VAL A 7 -2.69 6.64 15.07
N SER A 8 -1.56 7.05 15.64
CA SER A 8 -0.28 6.39 15.43
C SER A 8 -0.32 4.94 15.90
N PHE A 9 -0.90 4.69 17.08
CA PHE A 9 -1.07 3.34 17.61
C PHE A 9 -1.90 2.45 16.66
N LEU A 10 -3.05 2.94 16.19
CA LEU A 10 -3.88 2.20 15.25
C LEU A 10 -3.13 1.89 13.96
N MET A 11 -2.38 2.86 13.40
CA MET A 11 -1.60 2.65 12.18
C MET A 11 -0.49 1.61 12.34
N PHE A 12 0.18 1.55 13.49
CA PHE A 12 1.24 0.57 13.75
C PHE A 12 0.70 -0.84 13.99
N VAL A 13 -0.47 -0.95 14.64
CA VAL A 13 -1.06 -2.26 14.97
C VAL A 13 -1.70 -2.91 13.75
N THR A 14 -2.21 -2.15 12.78
CA THR A 14 -2.78 -2.70 11.56
C THR A 14 -1.70 -2.93 10.49
N PRO A 15 -1.27 -4.18 10.22
CA PRO A 15 -0.31 -4.43 9.16
C PRO A 15 -0.93 -4.03 7.81
N GLY A 16 -0.26 -3.11 7.12
CA GLY A 16 -0.68 -2.66 5.80
C GLY A 16 -0.47 -3.72 4.71
N PRO A 17 -0.99 -3.46 3.49
CA PRO A 17 -0.86 -4.39 2.37
C PRO A 17 0.61 -4.67 1.98
N GLY A 18 1.53 -3.71 2.17
CA GLY A 18 2.97 -3.92 1.93
C GLY A 18 3.60 -4.95 2.87
N VAL A 19 3.22 -4.92 4.17
CA VAL A 19 3.72 -5.89 5.16
C VAL A 19 3.11 -7.27 4.93
N LEU A 20 1.80 -7.34 4.67
CA LEU A 20 1.10 -8.60 4.39
C LEU A 20 1.59 -9.26 3.10
N SER A 21 1.82 -8.48 2.04
CA SER A 21 2.37 -8.99 0.77
C SER A 21 3.81 -9.46 0.92
N LEU A 22 4.69 -8.73 1.63
CA LEU A 22 6.05 -9.18 1.95
C LEU A 22 6.04 -10.50 2.71
N ALA A 23 5.18 -10.63 3.73
CA ALA A 23 5.04 -11.86 4.51
C ALA A 23 4.61 -13.03 3.61
N GLY A 24 3.65 -12.82 2.71
CA GLY A 24 3.23 -13.80 1.71
C GLY A 24 4.35 -14.20 0.74
N VAL A 25 5.09 -13.22 0.20
CA VAL A 25 6.20 -13.46 -0.73
C VAL A 25 7.36 -14.19 -0.05
N GLY A 26 7.72 -13.80 1.17
CA GLY A 26 8.77 -14.44 1.95
C GLY A 26 8.41 -15.88 2.34
N ALA A 27 7.15 -16.13 2.70
CA ALA A 27 6.66 -17.48 3.02
C ALA A 27 6.57 -18.39 1.78
N ALA A 28 6.18 -17.85 0.63
CA ALA A 28 5.97 -18.64 -0.60
C ALA A 28 7.26 -18.86 -1.43
N PHE A 29 8.18 -17.89 -1.48
CA PHE A 29 9.35 -17.92 -2.37
C PHE A 29 10.70 -17.83 -1.64
N GLY A 30 10.68 -17.81 -0.30
CA GLY A 30 11.87 -17.79 0.53
C GLY A 30 12.48 -16.40 0.73
N TRP A 31 13.47 -16.36 1.64
CA TRP A 31 14.03 -15.12 2.16
C TRP A 31 14.73 -14.24 1.10
N ARG A 32 15.42 -14.84 0.13
CA ARG A 32 16.12 -14.08 -0.94
C ARG A 32 15.15 -13.27 -1.78
N GLN A 33 14.02 -13.87 -2.14
CA GLN A 33 12.99 -13.18 -2.91
C GLN A 33 12.27 -12.13 -2.07
N GLY A 34 11.98 -12.45 -0.80
CA GLY A 34 11.44 -11.50 0.16
C GLY A 34 12.31 -10.24 0.28
N LEU A 35 13.64 -10.38 0.35
CA LEU A 35 14.56 -9.24 0.40
C LEU A 35 14.55 -8.40 -0.88
N LEU A 36 14.53 -9.03 -2.06
CA LEU A 36 14.44 -8.31 -3.34
C LEU A 36 13.12 -7.53 -3.44
N TYR A 37 12.01 -8.15 -3.03
CA TYR A 37 10.70 -7.52 -2.98
C TYR A 37 10.65 -6.37 -1.97
N MET A 38 11.23 -6.56 -0.77
CA MET A 38 11.36 -5.53 0.26
C MET A 38 12.18 -4.33 -0.22
N ALA A 39 13.28 -4.56 -0.92
CA ALA A 39 14.06 -3.49 -1.53
C ALA A 39 13.24 -2.70 -2.54
N GLY A 40 12.39 -3.39 -3.32
CA GLY A 40 11.41 -2.77 -4.20
C GLY A 40 10.44 -1.86 -3.44
N LEU A 41 9.78 -2.40 -2.40
CA LEU A 41 8.87 -1.64 -1.53
C LEU A 41 9.54 -0.42 -0.90
N PHE A 42 10.80 -0.54 -0.48
CA PHE A 42 11.53 0.58 0.10
C PHE A 42 11.78 1.69 -0.92
N TRP A 43 12.32 1.34 -2.09
CA TRP A 43 12.60 2.32 -3.14
C TRP A 43 11.34 2.95 -3.74
N GLY A 44 10.27 2.17 -3.91
CA GLY A 44 8.97 2.71 -4.30
C GLY A 44 8.48 3.79 -3.33
N HIS A 45 8.55 3.52 -2.02
CA HIS A 45 8.19 4.49 -1.00
C HIS A 45 9.06 5.75 -1.02
N VAL A 46 10.38 5.59 -1.20
CA VAL A 46 11.31 6.73 -1.32
C VAL A 46 10.97 7.60 -2.53
N ILE A 47 10.72 7.00 -3.69
CA ILE A 47 10.39 7.73 -4.93
C ILE A 47 9.09 8.53 -4.75
N VAL A 48 8.03 7.89 -4.23
CA VAL A 48 6.75 8.57 -3.96
C VAL A 48 6.95 9.70 -2.94
N SER A 49 7.68 9.45 -1.86
CA SER A 49 7.93 10.46 -0.83
C SER A 49 8.69 11.66 -1.37
N VAL A 50 9.74 11.43 -2.18
CA VAL A 50 10.48 12.51 -2.84
C VAL A 50 9.56 13.31 -3.74
N ALA A 51 8.77 12.66 -4.60
CA ALA A 51 7.83 13.35 -5.49
C ALA A 51 6.81 14.21 -4.72
N VAL A 52 6.33 13.72 -3.56
CA VAL A 52 5.43 14.45 -2.68
C VAL A 52 6.09 15.69 -2.09
N ILE A 53 7.28 15.53 -1.50
CA ILE A 53 8.00 16.60 -0.81
C ILE A 53 8.50 17.66 -1.79
N THR A 54 8.88 17.29 -3.01
CA THR A 54 9.43 18.24 -3.99
C THR A 54 8.39 19.06 -4.73
N GLY A 55 7.10 18.66 -4.78
CA GLY A 55 6.13 19.46 -5.53
C GLY A 55 4.69 18.99 -5.55
N LEU A 56 4.39 17.70 -5.44
CA LEU A 56 2.97 17.26 -5.50
C LEU A 56 2.16 17.83 -4.33
N ALA A 57 2.75 17.91 -3.13
CA ALA A 57 2.08 18.52 -1.97
C ALA A 57 1.70 19.99 -2.23
N ALA A 58 2.53 20.74 -2.95
CA ALA A 58 2.24 22.14 -3.27
C ALA A 58 0.99 22.29 -4.15
N ILE A 59 0.79 21.39 -5.13
CA ILE A 59 -0.41 21.37 -5.98
C ILE A 59 -1.66 21.08 -5.15
N LEU A 60 -1.58 20.08 -4.26
CA LEU A 60 -2.68 19.71 -3.37
C LEU A 60 -3.06 20.80 -2.36
N LEU A 61 -2.09 21.62 -1.94
CA LEU A 61 -2.30 22.72 -0.99
C LEU A 61 -2.73 24.02 -1.69
N ALA A 62 -2.42 24.19 -2.97
CA ALA A 62 -2.78 25.39 -3.73
C ALA A 62 -4.28 25.46 -4.06
N GLU A 63 -4.92 24.33 -4.39
CA GLU A 63 -6.32 24.29 -4.80
C GLU A 63 -7.15 23.33 -3.93
N PRO A 64 -8.03 23.86 -3.04
CA PRO A 64 -8.90 23.05 -2.18
C PRO A 64 -9.78 22.05 -2.94
N VAL A 65 -10.21 22.38 -4.16
CA VAL A 65 -11.07 21.50 -4.97
C VAL A 65 -10.37 20.18 -5.31
N VAL A 66 -9.08 20.22 -5.66
CA VAL A 66 -8.29 19.01 -5.96
C VAL A 66 -8.25 18.07 -4.76
N ARG A 67 -8.04 18.63 -3.57
CA ARG A 67 -8.00 17.85 -2.32
C ARG A 67 -9.33 17.17 -2.02
N ILE A 68 -10.45 17.88 -2.23
CA ILE A 68 -11.79 17.33 -1.99
C ILE A 68 -12.09 16.19 -2.99
N ILE A 69 -11.81 16.39 -4.28
CA ILE A 69 -12.02 15.37 -5.31
C ILE A 69 -11.22 14.12 -4.99
N LEU A 70 -9.92 14.25 -4.71
CA LEU A 70 -9.06 13.11 -4.38
C LEU A 70 -9.52 12.40 -3.10
N LEU A 71 -9.99 13.14 -2.09
CA LEU A 71 -10.53 12.56 -0.86
C LEU A 71 -11.75 11.68 -1.14
N PHE A 72 -12.74 12.19 -1.87
CA PHE A 72 -13.94 11.41 -2.18
C PHE A 72 -13.64 10.24 -3.12
N LEU A 73 -12.77 10.44 -4.11
CA LEU A 73 -12.40 9.39 -5.06
C LEU A 73 -11.62 8.25 -4.39
N SER A 74 -10.67 8.58 -3.52
CA SER A 74 -9.91 7.59 -2.74
C SER A 74 -10.79 6.87 -1.71
N ALA A 75 -11.64 7.59 -0.98
CA ALA A 75 -12.57 7.01 -0.01
C ALA A 75 -13.57 6.07 -0.69
N ALA A 76 -14.12 6.47 -1.85
CA ALA A 76 -15.03 5.63 -2.63
C ALA A 76 -14.33 4.37 -3.13
N TYR A 77 -13.10 4.47 -3.63
CA TYR A 77 -12.34 3.32 -4.09
C TYR A 77 -12.01 2.34 -2.96
N LEU A 78 -11.55 2.83 -1.80
CA LEU A 78 -11.25 1.99 -0.64
C LEU A 78 -12.53 1.37 -0.07
N GLY A 79 -13.64 2.11 -0.02
CA GLY A 79 -14.94 1.59 0.39
C GLY A 79 -15.45 0.49 -0.56
N TYR A 80 -15.31 0.71 -1.88
CA TYR A 80 -15.59 -0.30 -2.89
C TYR A 80 -14.75 -1.56 -2.70
N LEU A 81 -13.43 -1.41 -2.49
CA LEU A 81 -12.52 -2.53 -2.30
C LEU A 81 -12.85 -3.31 -1.01
N ALA A 82 -13.14 -2.60 0.08
CA ALA A 82 -13.55 -3.20 1.35
C ALA A 82 -14.85 -4.00 1.20
N PHE A 83 -15.86 -3.44 0.53
CA PHE A 83 -17.12 -4.14 0.24
C PHE A 83 -16.91 -5.37 -0.64
N ARG A 84 -16.05 -5.26 -1.65
CA ARG A 84 -15.67 -6.38 -2.53
C ARG A 84 -14.98 -7.50 -1.75
N ILE A 85 -14.06 -7.18 -0.85
CA ILE A 85 -13.37 -8.18 -0.02
C ILE A 85 -14.35 -8.81 0.98
N ALA A 86 -15.22 -8.02 1.61
CA ALA A 86 -16.21 -8.52 2.57
C ALA A 86 -17.24 -9.48 1.94
N LEU A 87 -17.59 -9.27 0.66
CA LEU A 87 -18.52 -10.11 -0.10
C LEU A 87 -17.84 -11.16 -0.98
N ALA A 88 -16.51 -11.13 -1.08
CA ALA A 88 -15.76 -12.22 -1.68
C ALA A 88 -15.88 -13.41 -0.74
N GLY A 89 -16.86 -14.29 -0.97
CA GLY A 89 -17.00 -15.55 -0.24
C GLY A 89 -15.70 -16.38 -0.27
N SER A 90 -15.66 -17.52 0.42
CA SER A 90 -14.46 -18.35 0.64
C SER A 90 -13.84 -19.02 -0.60
N LYS A 91 -14.08 -18.50 -1.81
CA LYS A 91 -13.37 -18.91 -3.03
C LYS A 91 -11.93 -18.40 -2.97
N ILE A 92 -11.10 -19.11 -2.21
CA ILE A 92 -9.64 -19.05 -2.33
C ILE A 92 -9.32 -19.68 -3.68
N SER A 93 -9.39 -18.88 -4.74
CA SER A 93 -8.72 -19.22 -5.98
C SER A 93 -7.24 -19.24 -5.64
N PHE A 94 -6.63 -20.42 -5.51
CA PHE A 94 -5.19 -20.56 -5.53
C PHE A 94 -4.72 -20.10 -6.90
N ILE A 95 -4.49 -18.78 -7.03
CA ILE A 95 -3.74 -18.24 -8.15
C ILE A 95 -2.34 -18.79 -7.92
N GLU A 96 -2.00 -19.88 -8.63
CA GLU A 96 -0.61 -20.32 -8.72
C GLU A 96 0.19 -19.13 -9.25
N MET A 97 0.97 -18.50 -8.38
CA MET A 97 1.88 -17.46 -8.81
C MET A 97 2.99 -18.14 -9.62
N ILE A 98 2.83 -18.12 -10.94
CA ILE A 98 3.74 -18.71 -11.94
C ILE A 98 5.17 -18.12 -11.81
N LYS A 99 5.30 -16.92 -11.22
CA LYS A 99 6.58 -16.23 -11.05
C LYS A 99 6.69 -15.54 -9.69
N ALA A 100 7.85 -15.69 -9.07
CA ALA A 100 8.19 -15.06 -7.81
C ALA A 100 8.19 -13.51 -7.96
N PRO A 101 7.44 -12.75 -7.14
CA PRO A 101 7.42 -11.29 -7.17
C PRO A 101 8.81 -10.72 -6.92
N GLY A 102 9.28 -9.85 -7.80
CA GLY A 102 10.64 -9.29 -7.75
C GLY A 102 10.68 -7.86 -7.24
N PHE A 103 11.85 -7.23 -7.38
CA PHE A 103 12.07 -5.82 -7.05
C PHE A 103 11.04 -4.89 -7.71
N MET A 104 10.83 -5.01 -9.03
CA MET A 104 9.90 -4.14 -9.75
C MET A 104 8.46 -4.28 -9.25
N THR A 105 8.04 -5.51 -8.92
CA THR A 105 6.71 -5.78 -8.38
C THR A 105 6.50 -5.11 -7.02
N GLY A 106 7.55 -5.11 -6.17
CA GLY A 106 7.53 -4.38 -4.89
C GLY A 106 7.52 -2.87 -5.10
N MET A 107 8.32 -2.37 -6.04
CA MET A 107 8.43 -0.93 -6.32
C MET A 107 7.12 -0.33 -6.84
N THR A 108 6.42 -1.03 -7.74
CA THR A 108 5.15 -0.55 -8.31
C THR A 108 3.95 -0.70 -7.37
N LEU A 109 4.11 -1.40 -6.24
CA LEU A 109 3.02 -1.55 -5.27
C LEU A 109 2.86 -0.30 -4.38
N GLN A 110 3.90 0.52 -4.25
CA GLN A 110 3.94 1.74 -3.43
C GLN A 110 3.48 2.96 -4.22
#